data_AF-A0A7V8BEA3-F1
#
_entry.id   AF-A0A7V8BEA3-F1
#
_cell.length_a   1.000
_cell.length_b   1.000
_cell.length_c   1.000
_cell.angle_alpha   90.00
_cell.angle_beta   90.00
_cell.angle_gamma   90.00
#
_symmetry.space_group_name_H-M   'P 1'
#
loop_
_entity.id
_entity.type
_entity.pdbx_description
1 polymer ?
#
loop_
_entity_poly.entity_id
_entity_poly.type
_entity_poly.pdbx_seq_one_letter_code
_entity_poly.pdbx_strand_id
1 'polypeptide(L)'
;MKKVLVAACLAISVLLGPMGAQALSNPKASGSLDSSEVAFGLKEALFVAAKNAAGLASQVDGFYKNPAIFIPFPPEAKAMKNTLETIGLKKPVEDFVKTLNRAAEEAAKKAGPIFLGAIKELTIQDGYQILRGPDDAATSYLRRKTSSRLNAAFRPV
;
A
#
# COMPACT_ATOMS: atom_id res chain seq x y z
N MET A 1 9.11 -33.72 18.77
CA MET A 1 9.27 -33.08 17.45
C MET A 1 9.41 -31.55 17.55
N LYS A 2 10.35 -31.05 18.38
CA LYS A 2 10.63 -29.60 18.53
C LYS A 2 12.13 -29.26 18.44
N LYS A 3 12.98 -30.26 18.19
CA LYS A 3 14.46 -30.14 18.18
C LYS A 3 15.08 -30.10 16.78
N VAL A 4 14.26 -30.19 15.71
CA VAL A 4 14.75 -30.30 14.33
C VAL A 4 14.79 -28.94 13.60
N LEU A 5 14.09 -27.90 14.08
CA LEU A 5 14.02 -26.62 13.36
C LEU A 5 15.18 -25.64 13.68
N VAL A 6 15.91 -25.83 14.79
CA VAL A 6 17.01 -24.93 15.19
C VAL A 6 18.33 -25.23 14.44
N ALA A 7 18.40 -26.36 13.74
CA ALA A 7 19.62 -26.78 13.03
C ALA A 7 19.80 -26.16 11.63
N ALA A 8 18.81 -25.45 11.08
CA ALA A 8 18.90 -24.91 9.72
C ALA A 8 19.53 -23.50 9.64
N CYS A 9 19.75 -22.82 10.77
CA CYS A 9 20.31 -21.47 10.77
C CYS A 9 21.84 -21.43 11.01
N LEU A 10 22.50 -22.58 11.11
CA LEU A 10 23.93 -22.69 11.47
C LEU A 10 24.87 -23.06 10.32
N ALA A 11 24.39 -23.09 9.07
CA ALA A 11 25.16 -23.60 7.92
C ALA A 11 25.60 -22.54 6.89
N ILE A 12 25.61 -21.24 7.24
CA ILE A 12 26.08 -20.17 6.32
C ILE A 12 27.36 -19.46 6.81
N SER A 13 27.86 -19.74 8.01
CA SER A 13 29.02 -19.04 8.58
C SER A 13 30.37 -19.75 8.45
N VAL A 14 30.51 -20.81 7.65
CA VAL A 14 31.80 -21.49 7.45
C VAL A 14 32.34 -21.24 6.05
N LEU A 15 32.79 -20.01 5.81
CA LEU A 15 33.72 -19.65 4.73
C LEU A 15 34.28 -18.24 4.98
N LEU A 16 35.18 -18.12 5.96
CA LEU A 16 36.35 -17.22 5.96
C LEU A 16 37.15 -17.43 7.26
N GLY A 17 38.48 -17.44 7.15
CA GLY A 17 39.44 -17.83 8.20
C GLY A 17 39.57 -16.87 9.41
N PRO A 18 40.55 -17.14 10.29
CA PRO A 18 40.52 -16.74 11.69
C PRO A 18 41.29 -15.44 11.93
N MET A 19 40.69 -14.46 12.63
CA MET A 19 41.43 -13.44 13.39
C MET A 19 40.47 -12.60 14.26
N GLY A 20 40.81 -12.49 15.55
CA GLY A 20 40.36 -11.39 16.40
C GLY A 20 39.05 -11.61 17.16
N ALA A 21 39.19 -12.13 18.37
CA ALA A 21 38.18 -11.94 19.42
C ALA A 21 37.95 -10.44 19.66
N GLN A 22 36.75 -9.94 19.36
CA GLN A 22 36.17 -8.82 20.07
C GLN A 22 34.74 -9.18 20.47
N ALA A 23 34.54 -9.20 21.78
CA ALA A 23 33.29 -9.48 22.44
C ALA A 23 32.24 -8.44 22.04
N LEU A 24 31.19 -8.88 21.33
CA LEU A 24 29.94 -8.12 21.25
C LEU A 24 29.08 -8.46 22.48
N SER A 25 29.53 -8.00 23.64
CA SER A 25 28.71 -7.94 24.84
C SER A 25 27.82 -6.69 24.77
N ASN A 26 26.64 -6.80 24.16
CA ASN A 26 25.51 -5.96 24.57
C ASN A 26 24.14 -6.57 24.22
N PRO A 27 23.63 -7.57 24.97
CA PRO A 27 22.20 -7.87 24.93
C PRO A 27 21.52 -6.88 25.88
N LYS A 28 21.31 -5.64 25.42
CA LYS A 28 20.40 -4.71 26.10
C LYS A 28 19.40 -4.15 25.09
N ALA A 29 18.45 -4.99 24.73
CA ALA A 29 17.23 -4.59 24.03
C ALA A 29 16.07 -5.50 24.46
N SER A 30 15.82 -5.56 25.77
CA SER A 30 14.54 -6.01 26.33
C SER A 30 13.91 -4.88 27.14
N GLY A 31 14.05 -3.64 26.67
CA GLY A 31 13.21 -2.54 27.11
C GLY A 31 11.90 -2.64 26.34
N SER A 32 10.76 -2.55 27.02
CA SER A 32 9.50 -2.26 26.33
C SER A 32 9.75 -1.03 25.46
N LEU A 33 9.59 -1.17 24.14
CA LEU A 33 9.74 -0.05 23.23
C LEU A 33 8.93 1.11 23.78
N ASP A 34 9.54 2.30 23.83
CA ASP A 34 8.81 3.46 24.30
C ASP A 34 7.62 3.66 23.38
N SER A 35 6.51 4.00 24.02
CA SER A 35 5.23 4.10 23.37
C SER A 35 5.23 5.09 22.21
N SER A 36 6.04 6.15 22.35
CA SER A 36 6.25 7.16 21.32
C SER A 36 7.01 6.61 20.10
N GLU A 37 8.00 5.74 20.31
CA GLU A 37 8.86 5.20 19.25
C GLU A 37 8.08 4.27 18.32
N VAL A 38 7.21 3.42 18.89
CA VAL A 38 6.33 2.54 18.13
C VAL A 38 5.35 3.34 17.27
N ALA A 39 4.76 4.39 17.83
CA ALA A 39 3.82 5.23 17.09
C ALA A 39 4.52 6.01 15.96
N PHE A 40 5.75 6.49 16.18
CA PHE A 40 6.55 7.15 15.16
C PHE A 40 6.93 6.19 14.03
N GLY A 41 7.40 4.99 14.36
CA GLY A 41 7.73 3.95 13.38
C GLY A 41 6.52 3.56 12.52
N LEU A 42 5.34 3.40 13.14
CA LEU A 42 4.11 3.12 12.42
C LEU A 42 3.73 4.27 11.48
N LYS A 43 3.83 5.51 11.94
CA LYS A 43 3.53 6.70 11.14
C LYS A 43 4.45 6.79 9.92
N GLU A 44 5.74 6.58 10.11
CA GLU A 44 6.71 6.62 9.02
C GLU A 44 6.49 5.46 8.03
N ALA A 45 6.25 4.25 8.52
CA ALA A 45 5.92 3.10 7.67
C ALA A 45 4.67 3.37 6.82
N LEU A 46 3.60 3.91 7.43
CA LEU A 46 2.39 4.30 6.70
C LEU A 46 2.66 5.41 5.68
N PHE A 47 3.49 6.39 6.03
CA PHE A 47 3.84 7.49 5.14
C PHE A 47 4.58 6.99 3.90
N VAL A 48 5.61 6.17 4.09
CA VAL A 48 6.39 5.55 3.01
C VAL A 48 5.50 4.63 2.16
N ALA A 49 4.69 3.79 2.80
CA ALA A 49 3.76 2.90 2.11
C ALA A 49 2.75 3.67 1.24
N ALA A 50 2.12 4.70 1.80
CA ALA A 50 1.16 5.53 1.06
C ALA A 50 1.82 6.32 -0.07
N LYS A 51 3.03 6.85 0.15
CA LYS A 51 3.81 7.54 -0.87
C LYS A 51 4.13 6.61 -2.04
N ASN A 52 4.59 5.40 -1.75
CA ASN A 52 4.93 4.42 -2.77
C ASN A 52 3.67 3.91 -3.49
N ALA A 53 2.60 3.61 -2.76
CA ALA A 53 1.33 3.16 -3.33
C ALA A 53 0.73 4.22 -4.27
N ALA A 54 0.66 5.48 -3.82
CA ALA A 54 0.19 6.58 -4.66
C ALA A 54 1.12 6.78 -5.87
N GLY A 55 2.44 6.71 -5.66
CA GLY A 55 3.43 6.80 -6.73
C GLY A 55 3.20 5.74 -7.82
N LEU A 56 3.13 4.47 -7.45
CA LEU A 56 2.90 3.34 -8.37
C LEU A 56 1.55 3.46 -9.08
N ALA A 57 0.48 3.75 -8.35
CA ALA A 57 -0.86 3.86 -8.92
C ALA A 57 -1.02 5.07 -9.85
N SER A 58 -0.25 6.14 -9.63
CA SER A 58 -0.32 7.38 -10.40
C SER A 58 0.50 7.37 -11.70
N GLN A 59 1.37 6.38 -11.88
CA GLN A 59 2.22 6.29 -13.07
C GLN A 59 1.41 5.93 -14.31
N VAL A 60 1.94 6.31 -15.47
CA VAL A 60 1.44 5.80 -16.75
C VAL A 60 1.58 4.28 -16.73
N ASP A 61 0.46 3.60 -16.94
CA ASP A 61 0.29 2.14 -16.89
C ASP A 61 0.25 1.56 -15.48
N GLY A 62 0.20 2.42 -14.46
CA GLY A 62 0.06 2.04 -13.05
C GLY A 62 -1.25 1.30 -12.78
N PHE A 63 -2.34 1.64 -13.48
CA PHE A 63 -3.57 0.86 -13.48
C PHE A 63 -3.66 -0.08 -14.68
N TYR A 64 -3.44 0.45 -15.89
CA TYR A 64 -3.77 -0.28 -17.12
C TYR A 64 -2.95 -1.57 -17.32
N LYS A 65 -1.69 -1.61 -16.88
CA LYS A 65 -0.83 -2.82 -16.99
C LYS A 65 -0.65 -3.56 -15.66
N ASN A 66 -1.29 -3.10 -14.58
CA ASN A 66 -1.17 -3.73 -13.28
C ASN A 66 -2.38 -4.63 -13.01
N PRO A 67 -2.24 -5.97 -13.07
CA PRO A 67 -3.36 -6.88 -12.91
C PRO A 67 -4.01 -6.81 -11.50
N ALA A 68 -3.31 -6.29 -10.49
CA ALA A 68 -3.83 -6.19 -9.13
C ALA A 68 -4.83 -5.03 -8.95
N ILE A 69 -4.71 -3.96 -9.75
CA ILE A 69 -5.55 -2.76 -9.64
C ILE A 69 -6.19 -2.34 -10.96
N PHE A 70 -6.04 -3.15 -12.01
CA PHE A 70 -6.68 -2.94 -13.31
C PHE A 70 -8.20 -2.84 -13.17
N ILE A 71 -8.78 -1.83 -13.82
CA ILE A 71 -10.23 -1.64 -13.85
C ILE A 71 -10.78 -2.33 -15.10
N PRO A 72 -11.50 -3.46 -14.95
CA PRO A 72 -12.13 -4.12 -16.08
C PRO A 72 -13.35 -3.34 -16.57
N PHE A 73 -13.87 -3.77 -17.73
CA PHE A 73 -15.14 -3.24 -18.22
C PHE A 73 -16.26 -3.47 -17.19
N PRO A 74 -17.12 -2.48 -16.92
CA PRO A 74 -18.16 -2.60 -15.90
C PRO A 74 -19.05 -3.83 -16.09
N PRO A 75 -19.23 -4.68 -15.07
CA PRO A 75 -20.04 -5.90 -15.20
C PRO A 75 -21.50 -5.61 -15.55
N GLU A 76 -22.02 -4.47 -15.11
CA GLU A 76 -23.39 -3.99 -15.39
C GLU A 76 -23.59 -3.70 -16.89
N ALA A 77 -22.51 -3.32 -17.59
CA ALA A 77 -22.55 -2.93 -19.00
C ALA A 77 -22.05 -4.05 -19.94
N LYS A 78 -21.85 -5.27 -19.44
CA LYS A 78 -21.28 -6.40 -20.22
C LYS A 78 -22.11 -6.74 -21.47
N ALA A 79 -23.43 -6.63 -21.41
CA ALA A 79 -24.30 -6.86 -22.57
C ALA A 79 -24.01 -5.85 -23.70
N MET A 80 -23.86 -4.57 -23.35
CA MET A 80 -23.50 -3.51 -24.30
C MET A 80 -22.13 -3.79 -24.94
N LYS A 81 -21.13 -4.17 -24.14
CA LYS A 81 -19.81 -4.57 -24.64
C LYS A 81 -19.92 -5.66 -25.71
N ASN A 82 -20.65 -6.74 -25.42
CA ASN A 82 -20.77 -7.87 -26.35
C ASN A 82 -21.44 -7.46 -27.66
N THR A 83 -22.49 -6.63 -27.60
CA THR A 83 -23.15 -6.10 -28.80
C THR A 83 -22.19 -5.24 -29.62
N LEU A 84 -21.47 -4.31 -28.99
CA LEU A 84 -20.48 -3.45 -29.65
C LEU A 84 -19.37 -4.27 -30.31
N GLU A 85 -18.87 -5.31 -29.64
CA GLU A 85 -17.86 -6.21 -30.21
C GLU A 85 -18.40 -7.01 -31.41
N THR A 86 -19.66 -7.46 -31.34
CA THR A 86 -20.30 -8.23 -32.43
C THR A 86 -20.48 -7.40 -33.70
N ILE A 87 -20.75 -6.11 -33.57
CA ILE A 87 -20.86 -5.19 -34.72
C ILE A 87 -19.50 -4.61 -35.17
N GLY A 88 -18.39 -5.15 -34.66
CA GLY A 88 -17.03 -4.77 -35.06
C GLY A 88 -16.44 -3.57 -34.32
N LEU A 89 -17.12 -3.00 -33.32
CA LEU A 89 -16.65 -1.87 -32.51
C LEU A 89 -15.76 -2.32 -31.34
N LYS A 90 -14.89 -3.31 -31.57
CA LYS A 90 -13.96 -3.82 -30.55
C LYS A 90 -12.95 -2.75 -30.09
N LYS A 91 -12.41 -1.98 -31.03
CA LYS A 91 -11.41 -0.93 -30.73
C LYS A 91 -11.95 0.18 -29.81
N PRO A 92 -13.13 0.77 -30.07
CA PRO A 92 -13.76 1.71 -29.14
C PRO A 92 -13.97 1.15 -27.72
N VAL A 93 -14.31 -0.14 -27.59
CA VAL A 93 -14.45 -0.80 -26.30
C VAL A 93 -13.10 -0.89 -25.57
N GLU A 94 -12.04 -1.27 -26.26
CA GLU A 94 -10.69 -1.32 -25.70
C GLU A 94 -10.18 0.08 -25.31
N ASP A 95 -10.41 1.08 -26.16
CA ASP A 95 -10.04 2.47 -25.91
C ASP A 95 -10.81 3.06 -24.72
N PHE A 96 -12.07 2.67 -24.52
CA PHE A 96 -12.84 3.03 -23.33
C PHE A 96 -12.21 2.46 -22.06
N VAL A 97 -11.88 1.15 -22.03
CA VAL A 97 -11.22 0.51 -20.88
C VAL A 97 -9.88 1.19 -20.59
N LYS A 98 -9.11 1.49 -21.63
CA LYS A 98 -7.85 2.21 -21.50
C LYS A 98 -8.06 3.59 -20.89
N THR A 99 -9.03 4.35 -21.39
CA THR A 99 -9.36 5.69 -20.90
C THR A 99 -9.84 5.65 -19.44
N LEU A 100 -10.62 4.66 -19.06
CA LEU A 100 -11.07 4.45 -17.69
C LEU A 100 -9.89 4.21 -16.73
N ASN A 101 -8.94 3.35 -17.12
CA ASN A 101 -7.73 3.12 -16.34
C ASN A 101 -6.83 4.37 -16.28
N ARG A 102 -6.72 5.13 -17.38
CA ARG A 102 -6.01 6.43 -17.37
C ARG A 102 -6.65 7.44 -16.43
N ALA A 103 -7.99 7.50 -16.41
CA ALA A 103 -8.70 8.36 -15.47
C ALA A 103 -8.42 7.95 -14.01
N ALA A 104 -8.28 6.66 -13.72
CA ALA A 104 -7.89 6.18 -12.40
C ALA A 104 -6.44 6.53 -12.03
N GLU A 105 -5.50 6.50 -12.97
CA GLU A 105 -4.12 6.99 -12.77
C GLU A 105 -4.11 8.49 -12.40
N GLU A 106 -4.87 9.30 -13.13
CA GLU A 106 -5.04 10.73 -12.82
C GLU A 106 -5.73 10.96 -11.47
N ALA A 107 -6.69 10.09 -11.13
CA ALA A 107 -7.34 10.14 -9.83
C ALA A 107 -6.35 9.82 -8.69
N ALA A 108 -5.49 8.82 -8.86
CA ALA A 108 -4.46 8.47 -7.90
C ALA A 108 -3.45 9.61 -7.68
N LYS A 109 -3.09 10.37 -8.73
CA LYS A 109 -2.26 11.59 -8.61
C LYS A 109 -2.87 12.61 -7.65
N LYS A 110 -4.19 12.83 -7.75
CA LYS A 110 -4.92 13.76 -6.87
C LYS A 110 -5.11 13.21 -5.45
N ALA A 111 -5.33 11.90 -5.31
CA ALA A 111 -5.55 11.26 -4.03
C ALA A 111 -4.30 11.17 -3.16
N GLY A 112 -3.12 10.93 -3.76
CA GLY A 112 -1.84 10.80 -3.06
C GLY A 112 -1.58 11.87 -1.99
N PRO A 113 -1.59 13.18 -2.33
CA PRO A 113 -1.34 14.24 -1.34
C PRO A 113 -2.40 14.30 -0.23
N ILE A 114 -3.66 13.90 -0.50
CA ILE A 114 -4.73 13.87 0.50
C ILE A 114 -4.43 12.80 1.56
N PHE A 115 -4.00 11.60 1.15
CA PHE A 115 -3.61 10.54 2.07
C PHE A 115 -2.35 10.89 2.87
N LEU A 116 -1.32 11.44 2.20
CA LEU A 116 -0.10 11.86 2.87
C LEU A 116 -0.37 12.96 3.91
N GLY A 117 -1.27 13.90 3.62
CA GLY A 117 -1.73 14.90 4.57
C GLY A 117 -2.39 14.27 5.81
N ALA A 118 -3.32 13.33 5.61
CA ALA A 118 -3.99 12.65 6.72
C ALA A 118 -3.05 11.80 7.60
N ILE A 119 -2.01 11.20 7.01
CA ILE A 119 -0.99 10.45 7.75
C ILE A 119 -0.10 11.41 8.55
N LYS A 120 0.24 12.58 8.01
CA LYS A 120 0.99 13.61 8.76
C LYS A 120 0.22 14.10 9.98
N GLU A 121 -1.10 14.16 9.90
CA GLU A 121 -2.01 14.53 11.01
C GLU A 121 -2.17 13.41 12.06
N LEU A 122 -1.63 12.21 11.83
CA LEU A 122 -1.74 11.07 12.75
C LEU A 122 -1.04 11.34 14.09
N THR A 123 -1.79 11.21 15.18
CA THR A 123 -1.30 11.39 16.55
C THR A 123 -0.73 10.09 17.12
N ILE A 124 0.05 10.18 18.21
CA ILE A 124 0.57 8.99 18.92
C ILE A 124 -0.59 8.09 19.37
N GLN A 125 -1.67 8.69 19.86
CA GLN A 125 -2.87 7.96 20.30
C GLN A 125 -3.53 7.22 19.12
N ASP A 126 -3.67 7.86 17.96
CA ASP A 126 -4.21 7.22 16.76
C ASP A 126 -3.33 6.06 16.29
N GLY A 127 -2.00 6.23 16.32
CA GLY A 127 -1.05 5.17 16.00
C GLY A 127 -1.21 3.95 16.92
N TYR A 128 -1.44 4.19 18.21
CA TYR A 128 -1.75 3.13 19.17
C TYR A 128 -3.05 2.39 18.88
N GLN A 129 -4.10 3.13 18.53
CA GLN A 129 -5.39 2.55 18.17
C GLN A 129 -5.31 1.76 16.86
N ILE A 130 -4.46 2.17 15.93
CA ILE A 130 -4.20 1.41 14.70
C ILE A 130 -3.43 0.13 15.02
N LEU A 131 -2.39 0.20 15.87
CA LEU A 131 -1.56 -0.95 16.22
C LEU A 131 -2.33 -2.04 16.98
N ARG A 132 -3.23 -1.65 17.89
CA ARG A 132 -4.04 -2.58 18.69
C ARG A 132 -5.43 -2.83 18.11
N GLY A 133 -5.77 -2.15 17.03
CA GLY A 133 -7.06 -2.25 16.37
C GLY A 133 -7.17 -3.50 15.52
N PRO A 134 -8.34 -3.71 14.90
CA PRO A 134 -8.53 -4.74 13.88
C PRO A 134 -7.65 -4.49 12.65
N ASP A 135 -7.54 -5.50 11.78
CA ASP A 135 -6.69 -5.45 10.56
C ASP A 135 -7.01 -4.27 9.63
N ASP A 136 -8.23 -3.72 9.69
CA ASP A 136 -8.67 -2.58 8.88
C ASP A 136 -8.52 -1.22 9.59
N ALA A 137 -7.94 -1.17 10.79
CA ALA A 137 -7.91 0.05 11.62
C ALA A 137 -7.26 1.25 10.92
N ALA A 138 -6.13 1.03 10.23
CA ALA A 138 -5.46 2.06 9.43
C ALA A 138 -6.35 2.56 8.29
N THR A 139 -6.98 1.64 7.56
CA THR A 139 -7.90 1.95 6.45
C THR A 139 -9.11 2.73 6.94
N SER A 140 -9.69 2.30 8.07
CA SER A 140 -10.84 2.96 8.69
C SER A 140 -10.48 4.35 9.22
N TYR A 141 -9.29 4.55 9.77
CA TYR A 141 -8.78 5.89 10.13
C TYR A 141 -8.65 6.78 8.89
N LEU A 142 -7.96 6.31 7.85
CA LEU A 142 -7.76 7.07 6.62
C LEU A 142 -9.10 7.44 5.98
N ARG A 143 -10.04 6.49 5.88
CA ARG A 143 -11.40 6.73 5.37
C ARG A 143 -12.05 7.91 6.10
N ARG A 144 -12.07 7.90 7.44
CA ARG A 144 -12.65 9.00 8.22
C ARG A 144 -11.96 10.35 7.97
N LYS A 145 -10.64 10.36 7.81
CA LYS A 145 -9.85 11.60 7.67
C LYS A 145 -9.77 12.13 6.23
N THR A 146 -9.99 11.29 5.22
CA THR A 146 -9.82 11.68 3.82
C THR A 146 -11.12 11.73 3.03
N SER A 147 -12.19 11.01 3.41
CA SER A 147 -13.42 10.88 2.60
C SER A 147 -14.00 12.21 2.14
N SER A 148 -14.08 13.23 3.02
CA SER A 148 -14.62 14.54 2.61
C SER A 148 -13.75 15.23 1.56
N ARG A 149 -12.42 15.17 1.70
CA ARG A 149 -11.46 15.78 0.77
C ARG A 149 -11.45 15.03 -0.56
N LEU A 150 -11.51 13.71 -0.52
CA LEU A 150 -11.62 12.86 -1.71
C LEU A 150 -12.92 13.12 -2.46
N ASN A 151 -14.06 13.17 -1.77
CA ASN A 151 -15.35 13.47 -2.38
C ASN A 151 -15.33 14.85 -3.07
N ALA A 152 -14.78 15.87 -2.42
CA ALA A 152 -14.64 17.19 -3.05
C ALA A 152 -13.74 17.14 -4.31
N ALA A 153 -12.65 16.36 -4.28
CA ALA A 153 -11.70 16.26 -5.39
C ALA A 153 -12.20 15.42 -6.59
N PHE A 154 -13.14 14.49 -6.35
CA PHE A 154 -13.64 13.55 -7.36
C PHE A 154 -15.05 13.82 -7.86
N ARG A 155 -15.76 14.80 -7.29
CA ARG A 155 -17.06 15.19 -7.82
C ARG A 155 -16.90 15.69 -9.26
N PRO A 156 -17.73 15.22 -10.20
CA PRO A 156 -17.81 15.81 -11.53
C PRO A 156 -18.12 17.31 -11.39
N VAL A 157 -17.36 18.13 -12.10
CA VAL A 157 -17.66 19.56 -12.31
C VAL A 157 -18.70 19.74 -13.41
#